data_AF-A0AAU6REM4-F1
#
_entry.id   AF-A0AAU6REM4-F1
#
_cell.length_a   1.000
_cell.length_b   1.000
_cell.length_c   1.000
_cell.angle_alpha   90.00
_cell.angle_beta   90.00
_cell.angle_gamma   90.00
#
_symmetry.space_group_name_H-M   'P 1'
#
loop_
_entity.id
_entity.type
_entity.pdbx_description
1 polymer ?
#
loop_
_entity_poly.entity_id
_entity_poly.type
_entity_poly.pdbx_seq_one_letter_code
_entity_poly.pdbx_strand_id
1 'polypeptide(L)'
;MTNLNDVVVDINSLKLKVDALNHLAFSNLETIENRLEQDWVTENYTLKKMTEEQVEDLYILSTVISDIWKSVERLQDEIKKADTSQDTLASDEVPARESNDY
;
A
#
# COMPACT_ATOMS: atom_id res chain seq x y z
N MET A 1 5.62 -16.35 -19.00
CA MET A 1 5.58 -14.90 -19.27
C MET A 1 4.39 -14.38 -18.49
N THR A 2 4.64 -13.69 -17.37
CA THR A 2 3.57 -13.17 -16.51
C THR A 2 2.81 -12.10 -17.28
N ASN A 3 1.48 -12.22 -17.38
CA ASN A 3 0.67 -11.26 -18.11
C ASN A 3 0.58 -9.96 -17.28
N LEU A 4 0.68 -8.79 -17.91
CA LEU A 4 0.57 -7.49 -17.24
C LEU A 4 -0.74 -7.39 -16.43
N ASN A 5 -1.82 -7.98 -16.96
CA ASN A 5 -3.11 -8.07 -16.27
C ASN A 5 -3.03 -8.85 -14.95
N ASP A 6 -2.26 -9.94 -14.88
CA ASP A 6 -2.11 -10.73 -13.64
C ASP A 6 -1.40 -9.90 -12.57
N VAL A 7 -0.37 -9.13 -12.97
CA VAL A 7 0.38 -8.24 -12.07
C VAL A 7 -0.51 -7.10 -11.55
N VAL A 8 -1.40 -6.55 -12.38
CA VAL A 8 -2.38 -5.54 -11.97
C VAL A 8 -3.36 -6.10 -10.93
N VAL A 9 -3.86 -7.32 -11.15
CA VAL A 9 -4.76 -7.99 -10.19
C VAL A 9 -4.05 -8.25 -8.87
N ASP A 10 -2.81 -8.71 -8.90
CA ASP A 10 -2.02 -8.96 -7.69
C ASP A 10 -1.76 -7.68 -6.89
N ILE A 11 -1.45 -6.57 -7.56
CA ILE A 11 -1.26 -5.28 -6.89
C ILE A 11 -2.54 -4.75 -6.29
N ASN A 12 -3.68 -4.88 -6.98
CA ASN A 12 -4.97 -4.50 -6.41
C ASN A 12 -5.31 -5.35 -5.17
N SER A 13 -5.02 -6.66 -5.22
CA SER A 13 -5.16 -7.54 -4.05
C SER A 13 -4.25 -7.10 -2.90
N LEU A 14 -3.01 -6.71 -3.21
CA LEU A 14 -2.05 -6.25 -2.23
C LEU A 14 -2.50 -4.93 -1.57
N LYS A 15 -3.04 -3.97 -2.33
CA LYS A 15 -3.63 -2.74 -1.78
C LYS A 15 -4.72 -3.06 -0.77
N LEU A 16 -5.70 -3.90 -1.13
CA LEU A 16 -6.79 -4.25 -0.22
C LEU A 16 -6.30 -4.88 1.08
N LYS A 17 -5.27 -5.75 1.01
CA LYS A 17 -4.67 -6.37 2.19
C LYS A 17 -3.93 -5.36 3.07
N VAL A 18 -3.16 -4.46 2.47
CA VAL A 18 -2.42 -3.44 3.23
C VAL A 18 -3.39 -2.43 3.86
N ASP A 19 -4.47 -2.05 3.17
CA ASP A 19 -5.53 -1.21 3.74
C ASP A 19 -6.20 -1.87 4.95
N ALA A 20 -6.53 -3.17 4.84
CA ALA A 20 -7.11 -3.92 5.95
C ALA A 20 -6.15 -4.01 7.15
N LEU A 21 -4.86 -4.23 6.90
CA LEU A 21 -3.83 -4.22 7.94
C LEU A 21 -3.68 -2.85 8.60
N ASN A 22 -3.72 -1.78 7.81
CA ASN A 22 -3.64 -0.41 8.31
C ASN A 22 -4.83 -0.08 9.23
N HIS A 23 -6.04 -0.45 8.81
CA HIS A 23 -7.24 -0.26 9.63
C HIS A 23 -7.18 -1.06 10.93
N LEU A 24 -6.73 -2.33 10.87
CA LEU A 24 -6.57 -3.18 12.05
C LEU A 24 -5.51 -2.62 13.02
N ALA A 25 -4.37 -2.16 12.51
CA ALA A 25 -3.31 -1.58 13.33
C ALA A 25 -3.79 -0.31 14.05
N PHE A 26 -4.50 0.57 13.34
CA PHE A 26 -5.09 1.77 13.94
C PHE A 26 -6.12 1.44 15.03
N SER A 27 -7.04 0.51 14.76
CA SER A 27 -8.05 0.10 15.75
C SER A 27 -7.44 -0.53 16.99
N ASN A 28 -6.37 -1.32 16.82
CA ASN A 28 -5.63 -1.90 17.93
C ASN A 28 -4.88 -0.84 18.73
N LEU A 29 -4.24 0.14 18.07
CA LEU A 29 -3.58 1.27 18.74
C LEU A 29 -4.57 2.02 19.62
N GLU A 30 -5.71 2.44 19.07
CA GLU A 30 -6.77 3.13 19.81
C GLU A 30 -7.25 2.30 21.02
N THR A 31 -7.44 0.99 20.83
CA THR A 31 -7.88 0.09 21.91
C THR A 31 -6.85 0.01 23.04
N ILE A 32 -5.56 -0.05 22.72
CA ILE A 32 -4.49 -0.20 23.72
C ILE A 32 -4.20 1.15 24.40
N GLU A 33 -4.23 2.26 23.67
CA GLU A 33 -4.15 3.61 24.24
C GLU A 33 -5.29 3.84 25.23
N ASN A 34 -6.53 3.48 24.87
CA ASN A 34 -7.68 3.54 25.80
C ASN A 34 -7.51 2.66 27.05
N ARG A 35 -6.76 1.55 26.97
CA ARG A 35 -6.43 0.72 28.14
C ARG A 35 -5.45 1.42 29.06
N LEU A 36 -4.49 2.17 28.53
CA LEU A 36 -3.55 2.97 29.32
C LEU A 36 -4.23 4.12 30.07
N GLU A 37 -5.45 4.49 29.70
CA GLU A 37 -6.26 5.46 30.43
C GLU A 37 -7.04 4.84 31.60
N GLN A 38 -7.07 3.52 31.74
CA GLN A 38 -7.85 2.85 32.78
C GLN A 38 -7.06 2.74 34.10
N ASP A 39 -7.68 3.13 35.21
CA ASP A 39 -7.08 3.10 36.55
C ASP A 39 -6.54 1.72 36.92
N TRP A 40 -7.28 0.65 36.63
CA TRP A 40 -6.85 -0.72 36.93
C TRP A 40 -5.62 -1.18 36.13
N VAL A 41 -5.32 -0.54 35.00
CA VAL A 41 -4.08 -0.76 34.23
C VAL A 41 -2.96 0.11 34.79
N THR A 42 -3.23 1.39 35.05
CA THR A 42 -2.19 2.36 35.44
C THR A 42 -1.69 2.18 36.87
N GLU A 43 -2.54 1.69 37.77
CA GLU A 43 -2.20 1.38 39.17
C GLU A 43 -1.35 0.11 39.30
N ASN A 44 -1.37 -0.78 38.30
CA ASN A 44 -0.57 -1.99 38.28
C ASN A 44 0.69 -1.79 37.41
N TYR A 45 1.86 -1.70 38.05
CA TYR A 45 3.13 -1.48 37.36
C TYR A 45 3.40 -2.47 36.21
N THR A 46 3.13 -3.76 36.43
CA THR A 46 3.42 -4.79 35.41
C THR A 46 2.48 -4.65 34.23
N LEU A 47 1.17 -4.50 34.48
CA LEU A 47 0.19 -4.30 33.42
C LEU A 47 0.45 -3.02 32.64
N LYS A 48 0.75 -1.92 33.33
CA LYS A 48 1.13 -0.66 32.70
C LYS A 48 2.33 -0.83 31.78
N LYS A 49 3.41 -1.46 32.25
CA LYS A 49 4.63 -1.67 31.45
C LYS A 49 4.38 -2.55 30.22
N MET A 50 3.67 -3.65 30.39
CA MET A 50 3.31 -4.52 29.26
C MET A 50 2.42 -3.79 28.24
N THR A 51 1.52 -2.94 28.70
CA THR A 51 0.63 -2.18 27.80
C THR A 51 1.39 -1.07 27.07
N GLU A 52 2.35 -0.40 27.72
CA GLU A 52 3.28 0.55 27.09
C GLU A 52 4.11 -0.13 25.99
N GLU A 53 4.68 -1.31 26.25
CA GLU A 53 5.43 -2.10 25.25
C GLU A 53 4.54 -2.48 24.04
N GLN A 54 3.28 -2.86 24.29
CA GLN A 54 2.33 -3.16 23.21
C GLN A 54 2.03 -1.94 22.31
N VAL A 55 1.99 -0.73 22.90
CA VAL A 55 1.84 0.50 22.12
C VAL A 55 3.05 0.71 21.21
N GLU A 56 4.27 0.57 21.75
CA GLU A 56 5.50 0.72 20.99
C GLU A 56 5.57 -0.29 19.81
N ASP A 57 5.24 -1.56 20.06
CA ASP A 57 5.19 -2.60 19.03
C ASP A 57 4.19 -2.27 17.91
N LEU A 58 3.00 -1.78 18.27
CA LEU A 58 1.99 -1.38 17.30
C LEU A 58 2.38 -0.13 16.50
N TYR A 59 3.13 0.81 17.08
CA TYR A 59 3.69 1.94 16.34
C TYR A 59 4.72 1.49 15.29
N ILE A 60 5.58 0.53 15.65
CA ILE A 60 6.53 -0.06 14.70
C ILE A 60 5.78 -0.77 13.57
N LEU A 61 4.78 -1.60 13.90
CA LEU A 61 3.96 -2.30 12.91
C LEU A 61 3.25 -1.32 11.96
N SER A 62 2.65 -0.26 12.51
CA SER A 62 1.96 0.76 11.72
C SER A 62 2.91 1.49 10.77
N THR A 63 4.14 1.76 11.22
CA THR A 63 5.19 2.36 10.39
C THR A 63 5.55 1.45 9.21
N VAL A 64 5.79 0.16 9.47
CA VAL A 64 6.09 -0.84 8.43
C VAL A 64 4.94 -0.97 7.43
N ILE A 65 3.70 -1.02 7.91
CA ILE A 65 2.50 -1.07 7.05
C ILE A 65 2.43 0.16 6.13
N SER A 66 2.68 1.36 6.67
CA SER A 66 2.73 2.61 5.91
C SER A 66 3.81 2.57 4.81
N ASP A 67 4.99 2.05 5.11
CA ASP A 67 6.07 1.97 4.13
C ASP A 67 5.80 0.93 3.03
N ILE A 68 5.15 -0.18 3.38
CA ILE A 68 4.63 -1.14 2.40
C ILE A 68 3.57 -0.47 1.53
N TRP A 69 2.63 0.27 2.12
CA TRP A 69 1.58 0.99 1.38
C TRP A 69 2.18 1.92 0.31
N LYS A 70 3.12 2.78 0.70
CA LYS A 70 3.83 3.68 -0.25
C LYS A 70 4.53 2.91 -1.37
N SER A 71 5.12 1.76 -1.04
CA SER A 71 5.78 0.90 -2.03
C SER A 71 4.79 0.32 -3.03
N VAL A 72 3.60 -0.08 -2.57
CA VAL A 72 2.53 -0.59 -3.44
C VAL A 72 1.95 0.52 -4.32
N GLU A 73 1.74 1.73 -3.78
CA GLU A 73 1.32 2.89 -4.59
C GLU A 73 2.33 3.20 -5.69
N ARG A 74 3.63 3.19 -5.36
CA ARG A 74 4.68 3.40 -6.34
C ARG A 74 4.68 2.32 -7.43
N LEU A 75 4.52 1.04 -7.07
CA LEU A 75 4.42 -0.04 -8.05
C LEU A 75 3.22 0.15 -8.99
N GLN A 76 2.09 0.60 -8.47
CA GLN A 76 0.92 0.90 -9.29
C GLN A 76 1.19 2.03 -10.28
N ASP A 77 1.88 3.09 -9.85
CA ASP A 77 2.24 4.21 -10.72
C ASP A 77 3.26 3.81 -11.80
N GLU A 78 4.23 2.95 -11.47
CA GLU A 78 5.18 2.41 -12.44
C GLU A 78 4.49 1.56 -13.51
N ILE A 79 3.50 0.75 -13.15
CA ILE A 79 2.70 -0.03 -14.11
C ILE A 79 1.88 0.86 -15.03
N LYS A 80 1.18 1.87 -14.49
CA LYS A 80 0.41 2.82 -15.30
C LYS A 80 1.29 3.51 -16.36
N LYS A 81 2.52 3.88 -15.98
CA LYS A 81 3.50 4.47 -16.90
C LYS A 81 3.93 3.49 -17.99
N ALA A 82 4.18 2.23 -17.64
CA ALA A 82 4.53 1.19 -18.60
C ALA A 82 3.40 0.90 -19.61
N ASP A 83 2.16 0.86 -19.14
CA ASP A 83 0.96 0.68 -19.96
C ASP A 83 0.78 1.84 -20.98
N THR A 84 0.90 3.08 -20.50
CA THR A 84 0.83 4.29 -21.36
C THR A 84 1.97 4.36 -22.40
N SER A 85 3.14 3.80 -22.06
CA SER A 85 4.31 3.77 -22.96
C SER A 85 4.16 2.73 -24.08
N GLN A 86 3.38 1.66 -23.88
CA GLN A 86 3.05 0.71 -24.93
C GLN A 86 2.06 1.30 -25.94
N ASP A 87 1.09 2.09 -25.47
CA ASP A 87 0.10 2.75 -26.35
C ASP A 87 0.71 3.85 -27.24
N THR A 88 1.77 4.52 -26.79
CA THR A 88 2.41 5.61 -27.56
C THR A 88 3.32 5.10 -28.70
N LEU A 89 3.87 3.89 -28.60
CA LEU A 89 4.71 3.30 -29.65
C LEU A 89 3.90 2.73 -30.84
N ALA A 90 2.58 2.57 -30.68
CA ALA A 90 1.70 2.05 -31.74
C ALA A 90 1.14 3.16 -32.66
N SER A 91 1.36 4.44 -32.35
CA SER A 91 0.72 5.56 -33.06
C SER A 91 1.58 6.25 -34.13
N ASP A 92 2.84 5.84 -34.34
CA ASP A 92 3.79 6.52 -35.24
C ASP A 92 4.00 5.86 -36.61
N GLU A 93 3.23 4.80 -36.95
CA GLU A 93 3.26 4.22 -38.31
C GLU A 93 2.07 4.67 -39.17
N VAL A 94 2.15 5.88 -39.72
CA VAL A 94 1.49 6.17 -41.01
C VAL A 94 2.49 6.89 -41.93
N PRO A 95 3.21 6.16 -42.81
CA PRO A 95 3.89 6.82 -43.91
C PRO A 95 2.81 7.30 -44.88
N ALA A 96 2.66 8.62 -44.99
CA ALA A 96 1.89 9.23 -46.07
C ALA A 96 2.50 8.78 -47.41
N ARG A 97 1.83 7.85 -48.07
CA ARG A 97 2.18 7.36 -49.41
C ARG A 97 2.18 8.58 -50.35
N GLU A 98 3.33 8.92 -50.91
CA GLU A 98 3.44 9.81 -52.06
C GLU A 98 2.61 9.22 -53.21
N SER A 99 1.44 9.80 -53.47
CA SER A 99 0.71 9.56 -54.71
C SER A 99 1.34 10.43 -55.80
N ASN A 100 2.39 9.89 -56.43
CA ASN A 100 2.74 10.26 -57.81
C ASN A 100 1.65 9.68 -58.70
N ASP A 101 0.84 10.53 -59.32
CA ASP A 101 0.11 10.18 -60.53
C ASP A 101 0.25 11.31 -61.55
N TYR A 102 0.46 10.85 -62.79
CA TYR A 102 0.92 11.53 -64.00
C TYR A 102 0.03 12.66 -64.53
#